data_AF-A0A1F9TRT5-F1
#
_entry.id   AF-A0A1F9TRT5-F1
#
_cell.length_a   1.000
_cell.length_b   1.000
_cell.length_c   1.000
_cell.angle_alpha   90.00
_cell.angle_beta   90.00
_cell.angle_gamma   90.00
#
_symmetry.space_group_name_H-M   'P 1'
#
loop_
_entity.id
_entity.type
_entity.pdbx_description
1 polymer ?
#
loop_
_entity_poly.entity_id
_entity_poly.type
_entity_poly.pdbx_seq_one_letter_code
_entity_poly.pdbx_strand_id
1 'polypeptide(L)' 'MFVNLLKARLGPQKELLKEAGAMAKAIAKACARPVENVHIFYDSPAMGRAAFGGELLEKKKRK' A
#
# COMPACT_ATOMS: atom_id res chain seq x y z
N MET A 1 -11.23 -9.64 6.45
CA MET A 1 -9.86 -9.81 5.92
C MET A 1 -9.13 -8.51 6.12
N PHE A 2 -7.94 -8.58 6.70
CA PHE A 2 -7.11 -7.41 6.98
C PHE A 2 -5.87 -7.45 6.10
N VAL A 3 -5.53 -6.30 5.50
CA VAL A 3 -4.39 -6.13 4.62
C VAL A 3 -3.62 -4.90 5.06
N ASN A 4 -2.33 -5.08 5.35
CA ASN A 4 -1.42 -3.98 5.62
C ASN A 4 -0.65 -3.66 4.34
N LEU A 5 -0.77 -2.43 3.88
CA LEU A 5 -0.14 -1.95 2.66
C LEU A 5 1.01 -1.02 3.02
N LEU A 6 2.22 -1.52 2.76
CA LEU A 6 3.46 -0.75 2.91
C LEU A 6 3.89 -0.20 1.54
N LYS A 7 3.97 1.13 1.43
CA LYS A 7 4.41 1.82 0.20
C LYS A 7 5.65 2.64 0.46
N ALA A 8 6.56 2.73 -0.51
CA ALA A 8 7.75 3.58 -0.40
C ALA A 8 7.38 5.04 -0.10
N ARG A 9 6.33 5.56 -0.76
CA ARG A 9 5.73 6.87 -0.53
C ARG A 9 4.22 6.76 -0.67
N LEU A 10 3.50 7.63 0.02
CA LEU A 10 2.06 7.82 -0.19
C LEU A 10 1.86 8.90 -1.26
N GLY A 11 0.94 8.64 -2.18
CA GLY A 11 0.51 9.61 -3.17
C GLY A 11 -0.55 10.57 -2.61
N PRO A 12 -1.07 11.49 -3.44
CA PRO A 12 -2.21 12.34 -3.08
C PRO A 12 -3.42 11.52 -2.63
N GLN A 13 -4.23 12.08 -1.72
CA GLN A 13 -5.40 11.40 -1.15
C GLN A 13 -6.36 10.84 -2.23
N LYS A 14 -6.54 11.58 -3.33
CA LYS A 14 -7.39 11.15 -4.46
C LYS A 14 -6.90 9.86 -5.12
N GLU A 15 -5.59 9.67 -5.20
CA GLU A 15 -5.00 8.44 -5.75
C GLU A 15 -5.14 7.28 -4.76
N LEU A 16 -4.93 7.54 -3.46
CA LEU A 16 -5.12 6.54 -2.41
C LEU A 16 -6.56 6.02 -2.38
N LEU A 17 -7.56 6.90 -2.53
CA LEU A 17 -8.98 6.50 -2.59
C LEU A 17 -9.27 5.56 -3.78
N LYS A 18 -8.73 5.89 -4.96
CA LYS A 18 -8.88 5.05 -6.16
C LYS A 18 -8.19 3.70 -5.98
N GLU A 19 -6.97 3.71 -5.45
CA GLU A 19 -6.18 2.50 -5.18
C GLU A 19 -6.89 1.59 -4.18
N ALA A 20 -7.35 2.11 -3.05
CA ALA A 20 -8.04 1.34 -2.02
C ALA A 20 -9.28 0.61 -2.59
N GLY A 21 -10.10 1.32 -3.38
CA GLY A 21 -11.28 0.74 -4.01
C GLY A 21 -10.95 -0.34 -5.05
N ALA A 22 -9.92 -0.13 -5.87
CA ALA A 22 -9.48 -1.12 -6.86
C ALA A 22 -8.88 -2.37 -6.17
N MET A 23 -8.06 -2.16 -5.15
CA MET A 23 -7.39 -3.21 -4.40
C MET A 23 -8.39 -4.07 -3.60
N ALA A 24 -9.35 -3.43 -2.91
CA ALA A 24 -10.37 -4.16 -2.18
C ALA A 24 -11.18 -5.10 -3.09
N LYS A 25 -11.58 -4.63 -4.28
CA LYS A 25 -12.27 -5.45 -5.29
C LYS A 25 -11.42 -6.61 -5.78
N ALA A 26 -10.13 -6.37 -6.04
CA ALA A 26 -9.21 -7.40 -6.52
C ALA A 26 -8.99 -8.50 -5.47
N ILE A 27 -8.75 -8.12 -4.21
CA ILE A 27 -8.56 -9.06 -3.10
C ILE A 27 -9.86 -9.83 -2.84
N ALA A 28 -11.00 -9.14 -2.76
CA ALA A 28 -12.30 -9.76 -2.56
C ALA A 28 -12.57 -10.86 -3.60
N LYS A 29 -12.31 -10.56 -4.87
CA LYS A 29 -12.44 -11.52 -5.98
C LYS A 29 -11.47 -12.69 -5.83
N ALA A 30 -10.19 -12.43 -5.56
CA ALA A 30 -9.16 -13.46 -5.43
C ALA A 30 -9.41 -14.42 -4.25
N CYS A 31 -10.03 -13.92 -3.17
CA CYS A 31 -10.27 -14.68 -1.95
C CYS A 31 -11.72 -15.17 -1.81
N ALA A 32 -12.57 -14.97 -2.82
CA ALA A 32 -13.99 -15.31 -2.80
C ALA A 32 -14.73 -14.76 -1.56
N ARG A 33 -14.50 -13.49 -1.22
CA ARG A 33 -15.14 -12.79 -0.09
C ARG A 33 -15.89 -11.54 -0.53
N PRO A 34 -16.92 -11.11 0.22
CA PRO A 34 -17.55 -9.81 0.01
C PRO A 34 -16.55 -8.66 0.16
N VAL A 35 -16.71 -7.58 -0.60
CA VAL A 35 -15.75 -6.46 -0.63
C VAL A 35 -15.77 -5.65 0.66
N GLU A 36 -16.94 -5.56 1.32
CA GLU A 36 -17.16 -4.93 2.61
C GLU A 36 -16.37 -5.60 3.74
N ASN A 37 -15.94 -6.85 3.55
CA ASN A 37 -15.12 -7.59 4.51
C ASN A 37 -13.61 -7.40 4.28
N VAL A 38 -13.19 -6.56 3.32
CA VAL A 38 -11.77 -6.27 3.05
C VAL A 38 -11.40 -4.92 3.66
N HIS A 39 -10.53 -4.95 4.66
CA HIS A 39 -10.01 -3.78 5.35
C HIS A 39 -8.53 -3.58 4.98
N ILE A 40 -8.20 -2.41 4.45
CA ILE A 40 -6.84 -2.07 4.03
C ILE A 40 -6.30 -0.97 4.95
N PHE A 41 -5.21 -1.25 5.65
CA PHE A 41 -4.45 -0.28 6.42
C PHE A 41 -3.27 0.21 5.60
N TYR A 42 -3.11 1.53 5.52
CA TYR A 42 -1.92 2.14 4.92
C TYR A 42 -0.90 2.38 6.02
N ASP A 43 0.19 1.64 5.99
CA ASP A 43 1.29 1.84 6.93
C ASP A 43 2.03 3.15 6.62
N SER A 44 2.87 3.58 7.57
CA SER A 44 3.78 4.69 7.32
C SER A 44 4.61 4.45 6.05
N PRO A 45 5.09 5.51 5.37
CA PRO A 45 5.96 5.36 4.20
C PRO A 45 7.23 4.55 4.51
N ALA A 46 7.58 3.62 3.62
CA ALA A 46 8.68 2.66 3.80
C ALA A 46 10.06 3.25 3.48
N MET A 47 10.11 4.33 2.68
CA MET A 47 11.37 4.94 2.26
C MET A 47 12.21 5.38 3.46
N GLY A 48 13.48 4.96 3.48
CA GLY A 48 14.39 5.19 4.61
C GLY A 48 14.07 4.40 5.88
N ARG A 49 13.08 3.49 5.85
CA ARG A 49 12.64 2.73 7.03
C ARG A 49 12.57 1.21 6.81
N ALA A 50 12.36 0.75 5.58
CA ALA A 50 12.32 -0.66 5.22
C ALA A 50 13.35 -0.97 4.13
N ALA A 51 14.18 -1.99 4.38
CA ALA A 51 15.16 -2.50 3.41
C ALA A 51 14.60 -3.72 2.67
N PHE A 52 14.92 -3.84 1.38
CA PHE A 52 14.50 -4.96 0.52
C PHE A 52 15.75 -5.65 0.00
N GLY A 53 15.92 -6.95 0.28
CA GLY A 53 17.12 -7.69 -0.13
C GLY A 53 18.44 -7.15 0.44
N GLY A 54 18.39 -6.42 1.56
CA GLY A 54 19.55 -5.76 2.17
C GLY A 54 19.75 -4.30 1.75
N GLU A 55 18.97 -3.78 0.80
CA GLU A 55 19.10 -2.40 0.31
C GLU A 55 18.02 -1.49 0.89
N LEU A 56 18.44 -0.41 1.56
CA LEU A 56 17.54 0.62 2.05
C LEU A 56 17.27 1.64 0.94
N LEU A 57 16.00 1.79 0.55
CA LEU A 57 15.61 2.79 -0.42
C LEU A 57 15.68 4.19 0.20
N GLU A 58 16.64 4.99 -0.26
CA GLU A 58 16.79 6.38 0.18
C GLU A 58 16.13 7.38 -0.78
N LYS A 59 15.74 8.53 -0.22
CA LYS A 59 15.28 9.68 -0.99
C LYS A 59 16.51 10.27 -1.69
N LYS A 60 16.77 9.93 -2.97
CA LYS A 60 17.86 10.57 -3.75
C LYS A 60 17.76 12.10 -3.56
N LYS A 61 18.76 12.70 -2.90
CA LYS A 61 18.94 14.16 -2.91
C LYS A 61 19.24 14.53 -4.37
N ARG A 62 18.33 15.28 -5.01
CA ARG A 62 18.68 15.96 -6.25
C ARG A 62 19.82 16.94 -5.90
N LYS A 63 21.01 16.69 -6.45
CA LYS A 63 22.08 17.70 -6.53
C LYS A 63 21.69 18.72 -7.58
#